data_AF-A0A2T4IDJ4-F1
#
_entry.id   AF-A0A2T4IDJ4-F1
#
_cell.length_a   1.000
_cell.length_b   1.000
_cell.length_c   1.000
_cell.angle_alpha   90.00
_cell.angle_beta   90.00
_cell.angle_gamma   90.00
#
_symmetry.space_group_name_H-M   'P 1'
#
loop_
_entity.id
_entity.type
_entity.pdbx_description
1 polymer ?
#
loop_
_entity_poly.entity_id
_entity_poly.type
_entity_poly.pdbx_seq_one_letter_code
_entity_poly.pdbx_strand_id
1 'polypeptide(L)' 'MLIIELLRRTRLHLLYGLRRQRTRKELLDLDARALRDIGLSREQAIQEGRKHFWQR' A
#
# COMPACT_ATOMS: atom_id res chain seq x y z
N MET A 1 -8.59 5.70 -30.93
CA MET A 1 -8.01 4.44 -30.43
C MET A 1 -6.62 4.67 -29.81
N LEU A 2 -6.49 5.65 -28.91
CA LEU A 2 -5.26 5.95 -28.13
C LEU A 2 -5.66 6.35 -26.69
N ILE A 3 -6.74 7.11 -26.57
CA ILE A 3 -7.37 7.50 -25.30
C ILE A 3 -7.77 6.27 -24.44
N ILE A 4 -8.36 5.23 -25.04
CA ILE A 4 -8.77 4.01 -24.31
C ILE A 4 -7.56 3.28 -23.71
N GLU A 5 -6.44 3.26 -24.41
CA GLU A 5 -5.22 2.55 -23.99
C GLU A 5 -4.47 3.33 -22.91
N LEU A 6 -4.45 4.66 -23.02
CA LEU A 6 -3.96 5.57 -21.98
C LEU A 6 -4.78 5.47 -20.69
N LEU A 7 -6.11 5.41 -20.81
CA LEU A 7 -7.02 5.20 -19.68
C LEU A 7 -6.84 3.81 -19.06
N ARG A 8 -6.57 2.78 -19.87
CA ARG A 8 -6.35 1.42 -19.36
C ARG A 8 -5.04 1.33 -18.55
N ARG A 9 -3.95 1.94 -19.01
CA ARG A 9 -2.66 1.99 -18.28
C ARG A 9 -2.76 2.77 -16.98
N THR A 10 -3.34 3.97 -17.02
CA THR A 10 -3.49 4.82 -15.83
C THR A 10 -4.39 4.17 -14.78
N ARG A 11 -5.45 3.47 -15.20
CA ARG A 11 -6.31 2.69 -14.30
C ARG A 11 -5.55 1.58 -13.57
N LEU A 12 -4.67 0.85 -14.25
CA LEU A 12 -3.88 -0.21 -13.61
C LEU A 12 -2.94 0.36 -12.54
N HIS A 13 -2.30 1.49 -12.82
CA HIS A 13 -1.44 2.17 -11.83
C HIS A 13 -2.24 2.69 -10.63
N LEU A 14 -3.42 3.25 -10.86
CA LEU A 14 -4.31 3.69 -9.78
C LEU A 14 -4.77 2.52 -8.92
N LEU A 15 -5.23 1.43 -9.53
CA LEU A 15 -5.67 0.23 -8.81
C LEU A 15 -4.52 -0.39 -8.01
N TYR A 16 -3.31 -0.43 -8.57
CA TYR A 16 -2.11 -0.90 -7.87
C TYR A 16 -1.78 -0.03 -6.64
N GLY A 17 -1.79 1.30 -6.81
CA GLY A 17 -1.56 2.24 -5.71
C GLY A 17 -2.59 2.11 -4.60
N LEU A 18 -3.88 1.97 -4.95
CA LEU A 18 -4.96 1.75 -4.00
C LEU A 18 -4.82 0.44 -3.23
N ARG A 19 -4.50 -0.67 -3.93
CA ARG A 19 -4.25 -1.97 -3.28
C ARG A 19 -3.09 -1.89 -2.30
N ARG A 20 -1.99 -1.26 -2.70
CA ARG A 20 -0.83 -1.05 -1.83
C ARG A 20 -1.16 -0.19 -0.61
N GLN A 21 -1.96 0.86 -0.78
CA GLN A 21 -2.39 1.69 0.34
C GLN A 21 -3.25 0.92 1.34
N ARG A 22 -4.11 0.02 0.86
CA ARG A 22 -4.90 -0.86 1.71
C ARG A 22 -4.01 -1.77 2.56
N THR A 23 -3.05 -2.45 1.94
CA THR A 23 -2.10 -3.32 2.67
C THR A 23 -1.25 -2.56 3.67
N ARG A 24 -0.86 -1.31 3.37
CA ARG A 24 -0.17 -0.43 4.32
C ARG A 24 -1.03 -0.10 5.54
N LYS A 25 -2.31 0.17 5.34
CA LYS A 25 -3.25 0.41 6.44
C LYS A 25 -3.42 -0.84 7.31
N GLU A 26 -3.47 -2.03 6.70
CA GLU A 26 -3.56 -3.30 7.41
C GLU A 26 -2.38 -3.52 8.37
N LEU A 27 -1.17 -3.03 8.06
CA LEU A 27 -0.03 -3.09 9.01
C LEU A 27 -0.29 -2.35 10.32
N LEU A 28 -1.14 -1.32 10.34
CA LEU A 28 -1.46 -0.56 11.56
C LEU A 28 -2.39 -1.35 12.50
N ASP A 29 -3.21 -2.22 11.92
CA ASP A 29 -4.19 -3.05 12.61
C ASP A 29 -3.58 -4.35 13.15
N LEU A 30 -2.41 -4.76 12.65
CA LEU A 30 -1.70 -5.93 13.14
C LEU A 30 -1.20 -5.75 14.57
N ASP A 31 -1.30 -6.81 15.37
CA ASP A 31 -0.73 -6.85 16.71
C ASP A 31 0.81 -7.01 16.67
N ALA A 32 1.45 -6.82 17.82
CA ALA A 32 2.90 -6.87 17.92
C ALA A 32 3.49 -8.27 17.66
N ARG A 33 2.69 -9.35 17.70
CA ARG A 33 3.16 -10.71 17.42
C ARG A 33 3.14 -10.97 15.92
N ALA A 34 2.02 -10.69 15.26
CA ALA A 34 1.87 -10.76 13.82
C ALA A 34 2.87 -9.88 13.07
N LEU A 35 3.16 -8.68 13.59
CA LEU A 35 4.22 -7.83 13.05
C LEU A 35 5.60 -8.48 13.16
N ARG A 36 5.90 -9.14 14.28
CA ARG A 36 7.17 -9.86 14.47
C ARG A 36 7.27 -11.09 13.57
N ASP A 37 6.18 -11.80 13.34
CA ASP A 37 6.14 -12.97 12.45
C ASP A 37 6.50 -12.59 11.00
N ILE A 38 6.18 -11.37 10.58
CA ILE A 38 6.59 -10.81 9.27
C ILE A 38 7.86 -9.97 9.33
N GLY A 39 8.57 -9.96 10.46
CA GLY A 39 9.86 -9.28 10.62
C GLY A 39 9.81 -7.75 10.71
N LEU A 40 8.67 -7.17 11.07
CA LEU A 40 8.48 -5.73 11.22
C LEU A 40 8.38 -5.31 12.70
N SER A 41 9.00 -4.17 13.02
CA SER A 41 8.75 -3.46 14.27
C SER A 41 7.45 -2.65 14.20
N ARG A 42 6.91 -2.28 15.37
CA ARG A 42 5.71 -1.41 15.43
C ARG A 42 5.98 -0.04 14.81
N GLU A 43 7.18 0.49 15.01
CA GLU A 43 7.62 1.77 14.45
C GLU A 43 7.68 1.71 12.92
N GLN A 44 8.23 0.62 12.36
CA GLN A 44 8.29 0.39 10.92
C GLN A 44 6.87 0.26 10.32
N ALA A 45 5.98 -0.47 10.99
CA ALA A 45 4.58 -0.60 10.58
C ALA A 45 3.87 0.77 10.56
N ILE A 46 4.11 1.61 11.57
CA ILE A 46 3.55 2.98 11.63
C ILE A 46 4.13 3.86 10.53
N GLN A 47 5.44 3.82 10.31
CA GLN A 47 6.09 4.57 9.24
C GLN A 47 5.54 4.19 7.87
N GLU A 48 5.40 2.89 7.58
CA GLU A 48 4.90 2.40 6.30
C GLU A 48 3.38 2.64 6.14
N GLY A 49 2.61 2.44 7.21
CA GLY A 49 1.15 2.63 7.21
C GLY A 49 0.69 4.08 7.08
N ARG A 50 1.53 5.04 7.48
CA ARG A 50 1.27 6.49 7.35
C ARG A 50 1.67 7.06 5.99
N LYS A 51 2.38 6.31 5.14
CA LYS A 51 2.68 6.76 3.78
C LYS A 51 1.40 6.93 2.99
N HIS A 52 1.34 8.01 2.21
CA HIS A 52 0.26 8.23 1.26
C HIS A 52 0.41 7.31 0.03
N PHE A 53 -0.67 7.15 -0.73
CA PHE A 53 -0.70 6.20 -1.86
C PHE A 53 0.30 6.55 -2.98
N TRP A 54 0.69 7.83 -3.11
CA TRP A 54 1.68 8.30 -4.08
C TRP A 54 3.13 8.18 -3.59
N GLN A 55 3.34 7.93 -2.30
CA GLN A 55 4.67 7.82 -1.70
C GLN A 55 5.19 6.39 -1.86
N ARG A 56 6.36 6.24 -2.49
CA ARG A 56 7.03 4.94 -2.60
C ARG A 56 7.60 4.50 -1.26
#